data_AF-A0A375HE21-F1
#
_entry.id   AF-A0A375HE21-F1
#
_cell.length_a   1.000
_cell.length_b   1.000
_cell.length_c   1.000
_cell.angle_alpha   90.00
_cell.angle_beta   90.00
_cell.angle_gamma   90.00
#
_symmetry.space_group_name_H-M   'P 1'
#
loop_
_entity.id
_entity.type
_entity.pdbx_description
1 polymer ?
#
loop_
_entity_poly.entity_id
_entity_poly.type
_entity_poly.pdbx_seq_one_letter_code
_entity_poly.pdbx_strand_id
1 'polypeptide(L)'
;MKRTSASYLSARVLHADETPVAMLDPGAGKTKRAYVWAYSRGTFDPQRGVIYDFCIGRGAQYPIAFLGGTSEDGNERCWQGTLVRDEYAAYDSLLQAHPGRIAAGCLAHARRRYDELLRNQGNSTIGARGAASHCADLPS
;
A
#
# COMPACT_ATOMS: atom_id res chain seq x y z
N MET A 1 -21.60 0.55 0.01
CA MET A 1 -20.68 -0.47 -0.52
C MET A 1 -19.78 0.20 -1.56
N LYS A 2 -18.45 0.15 -1.44
CA LYS A 2 -17.54 0.74 -2.45
C LYS A 2 -17.47 -0.23 -3.64
N ARG A 3 -17.78 0.24 -4.84
CA ARG A 3 -17.77 -0.58 -6.06
C ARG A 3 -16.37 -0.60 -6.65
N THR A 4 -15.57 -1.60 -6.29
CA THR A 4 -14.30 -1.89 -6.97
C THR A 4 -14.59 -2.79 -8.17
N SER A 5 -14.28 -2.32 -9.38
CA SER A 5 -14.53 -3.12 -10.59
C SER A 5 -13.76 -4.45 -10.53
N ALA A 6 -14.44 -5.54 -10.88
CA ALA A 6 -13.87 -6.90 -10.97
C ALA A 6 -12.54 -6.93 -11.74
N SER A 7 -12.51 -6.18 -12.85
CA SER A 7 -11.36 -6.11 -13.74
C SER A 7 -10.16 -5.45 -13.07
N TYR A 8 -10.36 -4.53 -12.12
CA TYR A 8 -9.25 -3.86 -11.44
C TYR A 8 -8.43 -4.80 -10.55
N LEU A 9 -9.10 -5.74 -9.87
CA LEU A 9 -8.45 -6.73 -9.00
C LEU A 9 -7.91 -7.94 -9.77
N SER A 10 -7.90 -7.91 -11.11
CA SER A 10 -7.18 -8.91 -11.92
C SER A 10 -5.68 -8.60 -12.08
N ALA A 11 -5.23 -7.43 -11.61
CA ALA A 11 -3.85 -6.98 -11.76
C ALA A 11 -2.89 -7.95 -11.07
N ARG A 12 -1.80 -8.34 -11.75
CA ARG A 12 -0.75 -9.16 -11.12
C ARG A 12 0.14 -8.36 -10.16
N VAL A 13 0.25 -7.06 -10.41
CA VAL A 13 1.04 -6.13 -9.61
C VAL A 13 0.19 -4.92 -9.28
N LEU A 14 0.11 -4.61 -7.99
CA LEU A 14 -0.46 -3.37 -7.50
C LEU A 14 0.61 -2.58 -6.75
N HIS A 15 0.55 -1.26 -6.81
CA HIS A 15 1.22 -0.39 -5.87
C HIS A 15 0.19 0.11 -4.86
N ALA A 16 0.53 0.14 -3.59
CA ALA A 16 -0.28 0.78 -2.56
C ALA A 16 0.53 1.87 -1.85
N ASP A 17 -0.14 2.97 -1.56
CA ASP A 17 0.37 4.08 -0.78
C ASP A 17 -0.78 4.70 0.02
N GLU A 18 -0.48 5.21 1.21
CA GLU A 18 -1.46 5.89 2.06
C GLU A 18 -0.94 7.25 2.48
N THR A 19 -1.62 8.28 1.99
CA THR A 19 -1.22 9.67 2.22
C THR A 19 -2.17 10.30 3.24
N PRO A 20 -1.64 10.91 4.34
CA PRO A 20 -2.47 11.61 5.30
C PRO A 20 -3.08 12.88 4.67
N VAL A 21 -4.35 13.16 5.01
CA VAL A 21 -5.07 14.36 4.59
C VAL A 21 -5.75 15.03 5.78
N ALA A 22 -5.87 16.36 5.72
CA ALA A 22 -6.62 17.12 6.72
C ALA A 22 -8.11 17.12 6.36
N MET A 23 -8.94 16.54 7.22
CA MET A 23 -10.38 16.51 7.08
C MET A 23 -11.00 17.53 8.02
N LEU A 24 -11.90 18.37 7.51
CA LEU A 24 -12.68 19.27 8.36
C LEU A 24 -13.66 18.46 9.21
N ASP A 25 -13.77 18.76 10.49
CA ASP A 25 -14.82 18.27 11.37
C ASP A 25 -15.67 19.46 11.85
N PRO A 26 -16.74 19.81 11.11
CA PRO A 26 -17.56 20.99 11.40
C PRO A 26 -18.21 20.93 12.79
N GLY A 27 -18.47 19.74 13.33
CA GLY A 27 -19.08 19.58 14.65
C GLY A 27 -18.11 19.84 15.81
N ALA A 28 -16.79 19.76 15.58
CA ALA A 28 -15.77 19.95 16.60
C ALA A 28 -14.95 21.24 16.43
N GLY A 29 -15.17 22.00 15.35
CA GLY A 29 -14.43 23.22 15.03
C GLY A 29 -12.93 23.00 14.81
N LYS A 30 -12.52 21.75 14.52
CA LYS A 30 -11.11 21.34 14.36
C LYS A 30 -10.94 20.48 13.12
N THR A 31 -9.70 20.35 12.65
CA THR A 31 -9.33 19.38 11.63
C THR A 31 -9.01 18.03 12.26
N LYS A 32 -9.56 16.94 11.69
CA LYS A 32 -9.18 15.57 12.01
C LYS A 32 -8.26 15.01 10.92
N ARG A 33 -7.37 14.09 11.31
CA ARG A 33 -6.49 13.40 10.35
C ARG A 33 -7.24 12.24 9.73
N ALA A 34 -7.34 12.24 8.41
CA ALA A 34 -7.83 11.13 7.60
C ALA A 34 -6.71 10.70 6.62
N TYR A 35 -7.00 9.71 5.79
CA TYR A 35 -6.05 9.12 4.86
C TYR A 35 -6.71 8.84 3.52
N VAL A 36 -5.96 9.06 2.45
CA VAL A 36 -6.31 8.57 1.12
C VAL A 36 -5.39 7.40 0.83
N TRP A 37 -5.99 6.23 0.65
CA TRP A 37 -5.31 5.03 0.18
C TRP A 37 -5.36 5.01 -1.34
N ALA A 38 -4.21 5.00 -1.99
CA ALA A 38 -4.09 4.88 -3.42
C ALA A 38 -3.65 3.47 -3.78
N TYR A 39 -4.39 2.81 -4.66
CA TYR A 39 -3.98 1.56 -5.28
C TYR A 39 -3.79 1.84 -6.76
N SER A 40 -2.62 1.56 -7.35
CA SER A 40 -2.40 1.71 -8.78
C SER A 40 -1.97 0.39 -9.41
N ARG A 41 -2.40 0.15 -10.66
CA ARG A 41 -1.88 -0.96 -11.47
C ARG A 41 -0.48 -0.63 -11.95
N GLY A 42 0.37 -1.64 -12.07
CA GLY A 42 1.74 -1.47 -12.57
C GLY A 42 1.77 -0.88 -13.99
N THR A 43 2.83 -0.14 -14.32
CA THR A 43 2.98 0.56 -15.62
C THR A 43 2.86 -0.36 -16.83
N PHE A 44 3.24 -1.63 -16.68
CA PHE A 44 3.22 -2.68 -17.70
C PHE A 44 1.89 -3.45 -17.77
N ASP A 45 0.93 -3.14 -16.91
CA ASP A 45 -0.39 -3.74 -16.98
C ASP A 45 -1.16 -3.15 -18.19
N PRO A 46 -1.81 -3.99 -19.02
CA PRO A 46 -2.56 -3.51 -20.18
C PRO A 46 -3.72 -2.59 -19.78
N GLN A 47 -4.28 -2.77 -18.59
CA GLN A 47 -5.30 -1.91 -18.03
C GLN A 47 -4.66 -0.91 -17.07
N ARG A 48 -4.78 0.38 -17.40
CA ARG A 48 -4.33 1.47 -16.54
C ARG A 48 -5.44 1.86 -15.56
N GLY A 49 -5.04 2.29 -14.37
CA GLY A 49 -5.99 2.83 -13.40
C GLY A 49 -5.36 3.03 -12.03
N VAL A 50 -5.95 3.97 -11.29
CA VAL A 50 -5.68 4.20 -9.89
C VAL A 50 -7.02 4.28 -9.18
N ILE A 51 -7.15 3.59 -8.06
CA ILE A 51 -8.30 3.70 -7.17
C ILE A 51 -7.85 4.44 -5.93
N TYR A 52 -8.56 5.51 -5.61
CA TYR A 52 -8.39 6.25 -4.37
C TYR A 52 -9.52 5.89 -3.41
N ASP A 53 -9.13 5.52 -2.20
CA ASP A 53 -10.07 5.22 -1.13
C ASP A 53 -9.86 6.15 0.06
N PHE A 54 -10.89 6.92 0.40
CA PHE A 54 -10.87 7.81 1.55
C PHE A 54 -11.24 7.04 2.82
N CYS A 55 -10.35 7.12 3.81
CA CYS A 55 -10.44 6.36 5.06
C CYS A 55 -10.14 7.28 6.25
N ILE A 56 -10.91 7.12 7.33
CA ILE A 56 -10.69 7.90 8.57
C ILE A 56 -9.45 7.43 9.36
N GLY A 57 -8.75 6.40 8.90
CA GLY A 57 -7.56 5.88 9.56
C GLY A 57 -6.58 5.21 8.61
N ARG A 58 -5.45 4.80 9.20
CA ARG A 58 -4.30 4.20 8.51
C ARG A 58 -4.08 2.72 8.87
N GLY A 59 -5.04 2.06 9.52
CA GLY A 59 -4.87 0.66 9.94
C GLY A 59 -5.05 -0.35 8.80
N ALA A 60 -4.56 -1.58 9.00
CA ALA A 60 -4.60 -2.65 7.99
C ALA A 60 -6.03 -3.04 7.56
N GLN A 61 -7.04 -2.74 8.37
CA GLN A 61 -8.44 -3.04 8.05
C GLN A 61 -8.90 -2.41 6.73
N TYR A 62 -8.36 -1.25 6.35
CA TYR A 62 -8.75 -0.56 5.12
C TYR A 62 -8.27 -1.30 3.86
N PRO A 63 -6.96 -1.57 3.68
CA PRO A 63 -6.51 -2.32 2.52
C PRO A 63 -6.98 -3.78 2.53
N ILE A 64 -7.19 -4.40 3.71
CA ILE A 64 -7.75 -5.75 3.79
C ILE A 64 -9.19 -5.77 3.24
N ALA A 65 -10.03 -4.84 3.68
CA ALA A 65 -11.40 -4.74 3.17
C ALA A 65 -11.44 -4.44 1.67
N PHE A 66 -10.52 -3.61 1.17
CA PHE A 66 -10.45 -3.27 -0.25
C PHE A 66 -9.98 -4.45 -1.12
N LEU A 67 -8.92 -5.15 -0.71
CA LEU A 67 -8.28 -6.23 -1.50
C LEU A 67 -8.85 -7.63 -1.18
N GLY A 68 -9.69 -7.78 -0.17
CA GLY A 68 -10.34 -9.03 0.24
C GLY A 68 -11.87 -8.95 0.28
N GLY A 69 -12.46 -7.96 -0.39
CA GLY A 69 -13.90 -7.70 -0.31
C GLY A 69 -14.77 -8.66 -1.13
N THR A 70 -15.97 -8.93 -0.62
CA THR A 70 -17.05 -9.62 -1.34
C THR A 70 -17.55 -8.74 -2.49
N SER A 71 -17.67 -9.31 -3.69
CA SER A 71 -18.26 -8.62 -4.85
C SER A 71 -19.80 -8.58 -4.76
N GLU A 72 -20.44 -7.65 -5.50
CA GLU A 72 -21.91 -7.54 -5.58
C GLU A 72 -22.58 -8.84 -6.07
N ASP A 73 -21.83 -9.66 -6.80
CA ASP A 73 -22.25 -10.97 -7.32
C ASP A 73 -22.19 -12.08 -6.24
N GLY A 74 -21.89 -11.75 -4.99
CA GLY A 74 -21.78 -12.69 -3.87
C GLY A 74 -20.49 -13.50 -3.84
N ASN A 75 -19.58 -13.31 -4.80
CA ASN A 75 -18.30 -14.02 -4.84
C ASN A 75 -17.21 -13.23 -4.10
N GLU A 76 -16.45 -13.90 -3.23
CA GLU A 76 -15.29 -13.32 -2.56
C GLU A 76 -14.18 -13.07 -3.58
N ARG A 77 -13.87 -11.80 -3.86
CA ARG A 77 -12.76 -11.44 -4.75
C ARG A 77 -11.57 -11.03 -3.91
N CYS A 78 -10.84 -12.04 -3.44
CA CYS A 78 -9.57 -11.82 -2.79
C CYS A 78 -8.48 -11.61 -3.84
N TRP A 79 -7.93 -10.40 -3.89
CA TRP A 79 -6.79 -10.08 -4.74
C TRP A 79 -5.53 -10.82 -4.26
N GLN A 80 -4.80 -11.35 -5.24
CA GLN A 80 -3.51 -12.02 -5.07
C GLN A 80 -2.52 -11.53 -6.13
N GLY A 81 -1.23 -11.53 -5.79
CA GLY A 81 -0.18 -10.98 -6.64
C GLY A 81 0.89 -10.23 -5.84
N THR A 82 1.71 -9.46 -6.54
CA THR A 82 2.80 -8.69 -5.93
C THR A 82 2.31 -7.29 -5.57
N LEU A 83 2.43 -6.91 -4.30
CA LEU A 83 2.10 -5.57 -3.85
C LEU A 83 3.38 -4.78 -3.58
N VAL A 84 3.55 -3.65 -4.27
CA VAL A 84 4.64 -2.69 -4.09
C VAL A 84 4.21 -1.67 -3.05
N ARG A 85 4.98 -1.52 -1.96
CA ARG A 85 4.64 -0.64 -0.82
C ARG A 85 5.85 0.07 -0.23
N ASP A 86 5.63 1.04 0.64
CA ASP A 86 6.65 1.83 1.34
C ASP A 86 7.21 1.18 2.63
N GLU A 87 6.91 -0.11 2.86
CA GLU A 87 7.22 -0.88 4.09
C GLU A 87 6.48 -0.41 5.36
N TYR A 88 5.39 0.34 5.23
CA TYR A 88 4.55 0.60 6.39
C TYR A 88 3.97 -0.71 6.97
N ALA A 89 4.13 -0.91 8.29
CA ALA A 89 3.82 -2.16 8.98
C ALA A 89 2.36 -2.65 8.83
N ALA A 90 1.39 -1.76 8.52
CA ALA A 90 0.02 -2.20 8.27
C ALA A 90 -0.10 -3.12 7.04
N TYR A 91 0.86 -3.05 6.11
CA TYR A 91 0.91 -3.94 4.96
C TYR A 91 1.29 -5.39 5.32
N ASP A 92 1.91 -5.63 6.48
CA ASP A 92 2.31 -6.98 6.90
C ASP A 92 1.06 -7.83 7.19
N SER A 93 0.08 -7.27 7.90
CA SER A 93 -1.19 -7.95 8.15
C SER A 93 -1.95 -8.21 6.85
N LEU A 94 -1.87 -7.30 5.88
CA LEU A 94 -2.47 -7.49 4.55
C LEU A 94 -1.82 -8.66 3.79
N LEU A 95 -0.50 -8.80 3.87
CA LEU A 95 0.23 -9.93 3.26
C LEU A 95 -0.15 -11.25 3.92
N GLN A 96 -0.13 -11.28 5.25
CA GLN A 96 -0.46 -12.47 6.03
C GLN A 96 -1.92 -12.92 5.85
N ALA A 97 -2.82 -12.00 5.54
CA ALA A 97 -4.23 -12.31 5.30
C ALA A 97 -4.47 -13.21 4.07
N HIS A 98 -3.52 -13.34 3.13
CA HIS A 98 -3.67 -14.26 2.00
C HIS A 98 -2.32 -14.76 1.46
N PRO A 99 -2.09 -16.09 1.39
CA PRO A 99 -0.78 -16.66 1.03
C PRO A 99 -0.35 -16.34 -0.42
N GLY A 100 -1.31 -16.04 -1.31
CA GLY A 100 -1.02 -15.63 -2.69
C GLY A 100 -0.51 -14.18 -2.84
N ARG A 101 -0.26 -13.45 -1.74
CA ARG A 101 0.24 -12.07 -1.79
C ARG A 101 1.73 -12.02 -1.53
N ILE A 102 2.46 -11.38 -2.44
CA ILE A 102 3.92 -11.26 -2.41
C ILE A 102 4.31 -9.83 -2.05
N ALA A 103 5.34 -9.69 -1.22
CA ALA A 103 5.90 -8.40 -0.83
C ALA A 103 6.89 -7.86 -1.86
N ALA A 104 6.78 -6.57 -2.19
CA ALA A 104 7.81 -5.83 -2.92
C ALA A 104 7.97 -4.43 -2.33
N GLY A 105 9.21 -3.96 -2.22
CA GLY A 105 9.55 -2.63 -1.75
C GLY A 105 9.44 -1.58 -2.87
N CYS A 106 8.94 -0.40 -2.54
CA CYS A 106 8.89 0.73 -3.47
C CYS A 106 10.27 1.39 -3.60
N LEU A 107 10.89 1.29 -4.78
CA LEU A 107 12.20 1.87 -5.06
C LEU A 107 12.24 3.39 -4.84
N ALA A 108 11.16 4.11 -5.15
CA ALA A 108 11.09 5.55 -4.92
C ALA A 108 11.19 5.91 -3.43
N HIS A 109 10.57 5.12 -2.56
CA HIS A 109 10.67 5.28 -1.11
C HIS A 109 12.05 4.88 -0.59
N ALA A 110 12.60 3.75 -1.06
CA ALA A 110 13.96 3.33 -0.71
C ALA A 110 15.01 4.39 -1.08
N ARG A 111 14.93 4.94 -2.30
CA ARG A 111 15.84 6.01 -2.75
C ARG A 111 15.74 7.27 -1.90
N ARG A 112 14.52 7.73 -1.59
CA ARG A 112 14.34 8.92 -0.74
C ARG A 112 14.98 8.74 0.64
N ARG A 113 14.75 7.58 1.27
CA ARG A 113 15.37 7.25 2.56
C ARG A 113 16.89 7.22 2.47
N TYR A 114 17.43 6.65 1.40
CA TYR A 114 18.88 6.63 1.15
C TYR A 114 19.47 8.04 1.00
N ASP A 115 18.81 8.91 0.22
CA ASP A 115 19.25 10.30 0.03
C ASP A 115 19.21 11.10 1.35
N GLU A 116 18.19 10.87 2.20
CA GLU A 116 18.10 11.45 3.55
C GLU A 116 19.25 11.01 4.46
N LEU A 117 19.62 9.72 4.43
CA LEU A 117 20.77 9.19 5.17
C LEU A 117 22.08 9.85 4.75
N LEU A 118 22.31 10.03 3.45
CA LEU A 118 23.51 10.67 2.91
C LEU A 118 23.61 12.14 3.33
N ARG A 119 22.49 12.87 3.33
CA ARG A 119 22.47 14.29 3.74
C ARG A 119 22.72 14.48 5.23
N ASN A 120 22.29 13.51 6.06
CA ASN A 120 22.40 13.57 7.51
C ASN A 120 23.66 12.88 8.07
N GLN A 121 24.64 12.55 7.21
CA GLN A 121 25.92 11.91 7.59
C GLN A 121 25.73 10.64 8.46
N GLY A 122 24.66 9.88 8.22
CA GLY A 122 24.35 8.66 8.98
C GLY A 122 23.89 8.88 10.43
N ASN A 123 23.64 10.12 10.87
CA ASN A 123 23.27 10.44 12.26
C ASN A 123 21.76 10.40 12.54
N SER A 124 20.96 9.87 11.61
CA SER A 124 19.52 9.65 11.83
C SER A 124 19.28 8.26 12.40
N THR A 125 18.56 8.19 13.52
CA THR A 125 18.07 6.95 14.15
C THR A 125 17.04 6.25 13.25
N ILE A 126 17.51 5.59 12.19
CA ILE A 126 16.66 4.75 11.33
C ILE A 126 16.97 3.29 11.65
N GLY A 127 15.99 2.64 12.27
CA GLY A 127 16.03 1.22 12.61
C GLY A 127 16.39 0.35 11.41
N ALA A 128 17.39 -0.50 11.61
CA ALA A 128 17.97 -1.43 10.65
C ALA A 128 17.04 -2.62 10.29
N ARG A 129 15.80 -2.37 9.89
CA ARG A 129 14.90 -3.42 9.36
C ARG A 129 14.13 -2.88 8.16
N GLY A 130 14.55 -3.27 6.97
CA GLY A 130 13.80 -3.02 5.72
C GLY A 130 14.65 -3.13 4.46
N ALA A 131 15.77 -2.40 4.39
CA ALA A 131 16.52 -2.26 3.13
C ALA A 131 17.37 -3.47 2.70
N ALA A 132 17.58 -4.48 3.56
CA ALA A 132 18.60 -5.52 3.32
C ALA A 132 18.08 -6.95 3.10
N SER A 133 16.77 -7.21 3.07
CA SER A 133 16.27 -8.59 3.05
C SER A 133 15.90 -9.16 1.66
N HIS A 134 16.11 -8.45 0.55
CA HIS A 134 15.66 -8.94 -0.77
C HIS A 134 16.57 -8.68 -1.97
N CYS A 135 17.83 -8.29 -1.77
CA CYS A 135 18.83 -8.19 -2.85
C CYS A 135 19.91 -9.28 -2.80
N ALA A 136 19.84 -10.25 -1.89
CA ALA A 136 20.89 -11.26 -1.72
C ALA A 136 20.62 -12.61 -2.42
N ASP A 137 19.44 -12.84 -3.00
CA ASP A 137 19.09 -14.14 -3.61
C ASP A 137 18.70 -14.00 -5.09
N LEU A 138 19.64 -13.56 -5.92
CA LEU A 138 19.61 -13.84 -7.36
C LEU A 138 20.75 -14.82 -7.68
N PRO A 139 20.45 -16.06 -8.09
CA PRO A 139 21.49 -16.99 -8.52
C PRO A 139 22.18 -16.45 -9.79
N SER A 140 23.50 -16.60 -9.82
CA SER A 140 24.36 -16.30 -10.98
C SER A 140 24.01 -17.15 -12.20
#